data_AF-A0A1H5RBL4-F1
#
_entry.id   AF-A0A1H5RBL4-F1
#
_cell.length_a   1.000
_cell.length_b   1.000
_cell.length_c   1.000
_cell.angle_alpha   90.00
_cell.angle_beta   90.00
_cell.angle_gamma   90.00
#
_symmetry.space_group_name_H-M   'P 1'
#
loop_
_entity.id
_entity.type
_entity.pdbx_description
1 polymer ?
#
loop_
_entity_poly.entity_id
_entity_poly.type
_entity_poly.pdbx_seq_one_letter_code
_entity_poly.pdbx_strand_id
1 'polypeptide(L)'
;MRLDHDITAKPKTSPLVLLLVVLTWLLSLPVATPALANGLAATPPMGWNSWNQVRCYDLTEDVVEKAADALADSGLRDAGYRYVVVDDCWQAPTRAADGSLQADPKRFPHGIADLADYVHSRGLLFGIYAVPGSRTCAMANDAYPASGIGSLGHERQDAETFGRWGVDYLKYDWCNADTVDGLDRRAAFEKMRDELAALPRPIVYAISEYGVSSPWTWARPVANSWRTTNDLVATWDSVLATIDQQAAVAVHSGGPGGWNDPDMLQVGNGTLSADEARAHFSVWAVLNAPLFAGTDPAKLTGTDLATLANPEAIAVDQDFAGGQGRQLDTGPGYQVWGKPLTGGGFAVVLLNTGSTTTTVSASIPGSWSVRDLWTHQDTGTAVSASLRPHAAALLKLTPR
;
A
#
# COMPACT_ATOMS: atom_id res chain seq x y z
N MET A 1 -11.93 -38.33 42.99
CA MET A 1 -11.72 -36.87 43.12
C MET A 1 -11.62 -36.33 41.70
N ARG A 2 -12.69 -35.72 41.18
CA ARG A 2 -12.64 -34.91 39.94
C ARG A 2 -12.67 -33.45 40.38
N LEU A 3 -11.90 -32.62 39.69
CA LEU A 3 -12.01 -31.17 39.74
C LEU A 3 -12.38 -30.74 38.33
N ASP A 4 -13.63 -30.34 38.15
CA ASP A 4 -14.04 -29.70 36.91
C ASP A 4 -13.41 -28.30 36.85
N HIS A 5 -13.10 -27.82 35.64
CA HIS A 5 -12.60 -26.46 35.44
C HIS A 5 -13.65 -25.67 34.67
N ASP A 6 -14.36 -24.80 35.39
CA ASP A 6 -15.28 -23.84 34.79
C ASP A 6 -14.52 -22.92 33.83
N ILE A 7 -14.81 -23.05 32.54
CA ILE A 7 -14.33 -22.11 31.53
C ILE A 7 -15.16 -20.84 31.68
N THR A 8 -14.64 -19.88 32.44
CA THR A 8 -15.27 -18.58 32.65
C THR A 8 -15.36 -17.81 31.33
N ALA A 9 -16.57 -17.82 30.74
CA ALA A 9 -16.86 -17.07 29.53
C ALA A 9 -16.59 -15.57 29.77
N LYS A 10 -15.69 -14.98 28.97
CA LYS A 10 -15.50 -13.52 28.98
C LYS A 10 -16.83 -12.82 28.66
N PRO A 11 -17.14 -11.68 29.31
CA PRO A 11 -18.36 -10.95 29.04
C PRO A 11 -18.39 -10.50 27.59
N LYS A 12 -19.54 -10.68 26.91
CA LYS A 12 -19.76 -10.13 25.57
C LYS A 12 -19.64 -8.61 25.64
N THR A 13 -18.92 -8.02 24.69
CA THR A 13 -18.87 -6.57 24.47
C THR A 13 -20.29 -6.04 24.30
N SER A 14 -20.70 -5.12 25.18
CA SER A 14 -22.06 -4.58 25.18
C SER A 14 -22.29 -3.70 23.94
N PRO A 15 -23.47 -3.75 23.29
CA PRO A 15 -23.76 -2.90 22.13
C PRO A 15 -23.68 -1.40 22.43
N LEU A 16 -23.79 -0.98 23.70
CA LEU A 16 -23.51 0.41 24.10
C LEU A 16 -22.05 0.82 23.84
N VAL A 17 -21.09 -0.11 23.98
CA VAL A 17 -19.66 0.17 23.78
C VAL A 17 -19.38 0.46 22.31
N LEU A 18 -19.92 -0.35 21.40
CA LEU A 18 -19.75 -0.11 19.96
C LEU A 18 -20.48 1.16 19.50
N LEU A 19 -21.65 1.47 20.06
CA LEU A 19 -22.34 2.73 19.79
C LEU A 19 -21.51 3.95 20.24
N LEU A 20 -20.86 3.87 21.40
CA LEU A 20 -19.93 4.89 21.89
C LEU A 20 -18.69 5.03 21.00
N VAL A 21 -18.13 3.95 20.47
CA VAL A 21 -17.02 4.00 19.50
C VAL A 21 -17.44 4.72 18.20
N VAL A 22 -18.63 4.42 17.66
CA VAL A 22 -19.13 5.09 16.45
C VAL A 22 -19.43 6.57 16.70
N LEU A 23 -19.94 6.93 17.88
CA LEU A 23 -20.23 8.34 18.21
C LEU A 23 -18.97 9.16 18.51
N THR A 24 -17.98 8.61 19.22
CA THR A 24 -16.71 9.32 19.45
C THR A 24 -15.95 9.52 18.14
N TRP A 25 -16.01 8.57 17.21
CA TRP A 25 -15.36 8.70 15.90
C TRP A 25 -15.82 9.89 15.05
N LEU A 26 -17.06 10.37 15.22
CA LEU A 26 -17.55 11.59 14.57
C LEU A 26 -17.25 12.88 15.37
N LEU A 27 -16.86 12.75 16.64
CA LEU A 27 -16.65 13.87 17.57
C LEU A 27 -15.18 14.11 17.94
N SER A 28 -14.27 13.18 17.61
CA SER A 28 -12.84 13.26 17.89
C SER A 28 -11.97 13.02 16.66
N LEU A 29 -12.43 13.42 15.46
CA LEU A 29 -11.52 13.63 14.34
C LEU A 29 -10.55 14.77 14.72
N PRO A 30 -9.23 14.54 14.79
CA PRO A 30 -8.28 15.63 14.99
C PRO A 30 -8.39 16.59 13.79
N VAL A 31 -8.02 17.86 13.99
CA VAL A 31 -7.87 18.81 12.87
C VAL A 31 -6.80 18.24 11.94
N ALA A 32 -7.25 17.66 10.82
CA ALA A 32 -6.36 16.93 9.92
C ALA A 32 -5.27 17.87 9.43
N THR A 33 -4.02 17.45 9.54
CA THR A 33 -2.91 18.18 8.93
C THR A 33 -3.16 18.29 7.42
N PRO A 34 -2.91 19.46 6.81
CA PRO A 34 -3.11 19.62 5.38
C PRO A 34 -2.22 18.62 4.62
N ALA A 35 -2.77 18.03 3.57
CA ALA A 35 -1.98 17.21 2.64
C ALA A 35 -0.94 18.06 1.92
N LEU A 36 0.07 17.39 1.34
CA LEU A 36 0.94 17.98 0.34
C LEU A 36 0.11 18.64 -0.77
N ALA A 37 0.30 19.94 -0.99
CA ALA A 37 -0.52 20.75 -1.89
C ALA A 37 -0.16 20.60 -3.38
N ASN A 38 0.22 19.39 -3.83
CA ASN A 38 0.57 19.08 -5.22
C ASN A 38 -0.62 18.63 -6.08
N GLY A 39 -1.81 18.44 -5.49
CA GLY A 39 -3.04 18.05 -6.21
C GLY A 39 -3.10 16.60 -6.67
N LEU A 40 -2.13 15.76 -6.27
CA LEU A 40 -2.05 14.34 -6.63
C LEU A 40 -2.61 13.43 -5.53
N ALA A 41 -2.71 12.13 -5.82
CA ALA A 41 -3.17 11.08 -4.89
C ALA A 41 -4.50 11.42 -4.18
N ALA A 42 -5.49 11.93 -4.91
CA ALA A 42 -6.83 12.22 -4.40
C ALA A 42 -7.54 10.96 -3.85
N THR A 43 -7.19 9.80 -4.38
CA THR A 43 -7.45 8.44 -3.85
C THR A 43 -6.09 7.71 -3.66
N PRO A 44 -6.04 6.54 -2.99
CA PRO A 44 -4.82 5.76 -2.87
C PRO A 44 -4.23 5.40 -4.25
N PRO A 45 -2.93 5.62 -4.51
CA PRO A 45 -2.30 5.21 -5.76
C PRO A 45 -2.33 3.68 -5.95
N MET A 46 -2.62 3.23 -7.18
CA MET A 46 -2.63 1.81 -7.54
C MET A 46 -1.67 1.54 -8.71
N GLY A 47 -0.96 0.42 -8.70
CA GLY A 47 0.05 0.13 -9.73
C GLY A 47 0.80 -1.19 -9.56
N TRP A 48 2.00 -1.26 -10.13
CA TRP A 48 2.94 -2.36 -9.98
C TRP A 48 4.33 -1.83 -9.59
N ASN A 49 5.11 -2.66 -8.90
CA ASN A 49 6.48 -2.35 -8.51
C ASN A 49 7.39 -3.56 -8.74
N SER A 50 8.57 -3.31 -9.33
CA SER A 50 9.48 -4.39 -9.76
C SER A 50 10.17 -5.16 -8.62
N TRP A 51 10.24 -4.61 -7.40
CA TRP A 51 11.10 -5.13 -6.33
C TRP A 51 10.78 -6.57 -5.94
N ASN A 52 9.51 -6.84 -5.63
CA ASN A 52 9.05 -8.15 -5.18
C ASN A 52 9.05 -9.21 -6.31
N GLN A 53 9.09 -8.79 -7.58
CA GLN A 53 9.13 -9.68 -8.74
C GLN A 53 10.56 -10.09 -9.14
N VAL A 54 11.49 -9.12 -9.25
CA VAL A 54 12.83 -9.35 -9.84
C VAL A 54 14.01 -8.86 -8.98
N ARG A 55 13.76 -8.05 -7.95
CA ARG A 55 14.80 -7.32 -7.18
C ARG A 55 15.85 -6.70 -8.13
N CYS A 56 17.12 -6.79 -7.78
CA CYS A 56 18.27 -6.39 -8.59
C CYS A 56 18.74 -7.46 -9.58
N TYR A 57 18.17 -8.67 -9.58
CA TYR A 57 18.71 -9.77 -10.38
C TYR A 57 18.30 -9.63 -11.85
N ASP A 58 17.00 -9.69 -12.12
CA ASP A 58 16.46 -9.71 -13.48
C ASP A 58 15.88 -8.36 -13.96
N LEU A 59 15.99 -7.29 -13.15
CA LEU A 59 15.49 -5.96 -13.50
C LEU A 59 16.16 -5.42 -14.78
N THR A 60 15.34 -5.24 -15.81
CA THR A 60 15.69 -4.79 -17.16
C THR A 60 14.50 -4.05 -17.80
N GLU A 61 14.76 -3.26 -18.84
CA GLU A 61 13.79 -2.53 -19.65
C GLU A 61 12.67 -3.45 -20.16
N ASP A 62 13.03 -4.58 -20.77
CA ASP A 62 12.14 -5.63 -21.29
C ASP A 62 11.17 -6.21 -20.23
N VAL A 63 11.61 -6.31 -18.97
CA VAL A 63 10.73 -6.75 -17.85
C VAL A 63 9.70 -5.67 -17.50
N VAL A 64 10.09 -4.39 -17.55
CA VAL A 64 9.20 -3.25 -17.24
C VAL A 64 8.22 -3.00 -18.39
N GLU A 65 8.65 -3.10 -19.64
CA GLU A 65 7.78 -3.05 -20.83
C GLU A 65 6.73 -4.16 -20.77
N LYS A 66 7.13 -5.41 -20.50
CA LYS A 66 6.20 -6.55 -20.34
C LYS A 66 5.25 -6.39 -19.17
N ALA A 67 5.69 -5.78 -18.06
CA ALA A 67 4.80 -5.46 -16.95
C ALA A 67 3.75 -4.42 -17.36
N ALA A 68 4.14 -3.38 -18.10
CA ALA A 68 3.24 -2.37 -18.62
C ALA A 68 2.24 -2.93 -19.65
N ASP A 69 2.69 -3.75 -20.60
CA ASP A 69 1.82 -4.44 -21.56
C ASP A 69 0.82 -5.37 -20.84
N ALA A 70 1.29 -6.20 -19.89
CA ALA A 70 0.43 -7.10 -19.16
C ALA A 70 -0.62 -6.38 -18.28
N LEU A 71 -0.28 -5.22 -17.68
CA LEU A 71 -1.26 -4.38 -16.99
C LEU A 71 -2.33 -3.84 -17.96
N ALA A 72 -1.91 -3.37 -19.15
CA ALA A 72 -2.83 -2.86 -20.17
C ALA A 72 -3.77 -3.95 -20.71
N ASP A 73 -3.24 -5.12 -21.06
CA ASP A 73 -3.98 -6.20 -21.75
C ASP A 73 -4.83 -7.07 -20.81
N SER A 74 -4.44 -7.22 -19.53
CA SER A 74 -5.23 -7.95 -18.52
C SER A 74 -6.45 -7.18 -18.01
N GLY A 75 -6.58 -5.89 -18.35
CA GLY A 75 -7.57 -4.98 -17.79
C GLY A 75 -7.21 -4.42 -16.40
N LEU A 76 -6.09 -4.82 -15.79
CA LEU A 76 -5.63 -4.26 -14.50
C LEU A 76 -5.39 -2.75 -14.60
N ARG A 77 -4.81 -2.26 -15.71
CA ARG A 77 -4.69 -0.82 -16.00
C ARG A 77 -6.02 -0.16 -15.75
N ASP A 78 -7.06 -0.60 -16.45
CA ASP A 78 -8.37 0.05 -16.48
C ASP A 78 -9.09 -0.06 -15.14
N ALA A 79 -8.96 -1.19 -14.44
CA ALA A 79 -9.45 -1.41 -13.08
C ALA A 79 -8.85 -0.43 -12.05
N GLY A 80 -7.65 0.11 -12.30
CA GLY A 80 -7.07 1.19 -11.50
C GLY A 80 -5.54 1.21 -11.45
N TYR A 81 -4.87 0.09 -11.76
CA TYR A 81 -3.43 -0.08 -11.62
C TYR A 81 -2.65 0.71 -12.69
N ARG A 82 -2.50 2.02 -12.48
CA ARG A 82 -1.95 2.97 -13.47
C ARG A 82 -0.44 3.20 -13.34
N TYR A 83 0.16 3.07 -12.16
CA TYR A 83 1.59 3.35 -11.97
C TYR A 83 2.47 2.13 -12.25
N VAL A 84 3.57 2.29 -12.99
CA VAL A 84 4.60 1.27 -13.24
C VAL A 84 5.90 1.75 -12.59
N VAL A 85 6.22 1.25 -11.40
CA VAL A 85 7.36 1.74 -10.60
C VAL A 85 8.57 0.82 -10.76
N VAL A 86 9.64 1.39 -11.33
CA VAL A 86 10.97 0.80 -11.35
C VAL A 86 11.63 1.03 -9.99
N ASP A 87 11.88 -0.06 -9.27
CA ASP A 87 12.51 0.00 -7.94
C ASP A 87 14.05 0.04 -8.00
N ASP A 88 14.73 -0.16 -6.88
CA ASP A 88 16.20 -0.07 -6.77
C ASP A 88 16.96 -0.96 -7.80
N CYS A 89 18.23 -0.64 -8.03
CA CYS A 89 19.14 -1.26 -9.02
C CYS A 89 18.91 -0.91 -10.50
N TRP A 90 18.23 0.20 -10.80
CA TRP A 90 18.13 0.75 -12.16
C TRP A 90 19.31 1.63 -12.59
N GLN A 91 20.07 2.15 -11.63
CA GLN A 91 21.09 3.18 -11.81
C GLN A 91 22.39 2.61 -12.40
N ALA A 92 23.10 3.37 -13.22
CA ALA A 92 24.48 3.04 -13.59
C ALA A 92 25.38 2.97 -12.34
N PRO A 93 26.49 2.21 -12.36
CA PRO A 93 27.43 2.12 -11.24
C PRO A 93 27.96 3.46 -10.69
N THR A 94 27.96 4.52 -11.50
CA THR A 94 28.27 5.89 -11.06
C THR A 94 27.38 6.91 -11.78
N ARG A 95 27.22 8.08 -11.14
CA ARG A 95 26.74 9.31 -11.81
C ARG A 95 27.60 9.68 -13.03
N ALA A 96 27.04 10.50 -13.92
CA ALA A 96 27.75 11.13 -15.02
C ALA A 96 28.77 12.18 -14.53
N ALA A 97 29.63 12.65 -15.42
CA ALA A 97 30.70 13.60 -15.10
C ALA A 97 30.21 15.01 -14.68
N ASP A 98 28.93 15.32 -14.92
CA ASP A 98 28.22 16.52 -14.46
C ASP A 98 27.46 16.29 -13.13
N GLY A 99 27.54 15.09 -12.55
CA GLY A 99 26.79 14.68 -11.37
C GLY A 99 25.40 14.10 -11.64
N SER A 100 24.93 14.02 -12.89
CA SER A 100 23.57 13.54 -13.19
C SER A 100 23.45 12.02 -12.99
N LEU A 101 22.27 11.56 -12.55
CA LEU A 101 21.95 10.12 -12.56
C LEU A 101 21.87 9.59 -13.99
N GLN A 102 22.18 8.30 -14.15
CA GLN A 102 22.12 7.55 -15.40
C GLN A 102 21.48 6.20 -15.14
N ALA A 103 20.82 5.61 -16.13
CA ALA A 103 20.40 4.21 -16.08
C ALA A 103 21.59 3.27 -16.32
N ASP A 104 21.57 2.05 -15.81
CA ASP A 104 22.57 1.04 -16.20
C ASP A 104 22.36 0.68 -17.69
N PRO A 105 23.35 0.93 -18.57
CA PRO A 105 23.18 0.82 -20.02
C PRO A 105 23.15 -0.63 -20.54
N LYS A 106 23.21 -1.64 -19.67
CA LYS A 106 22.93 -3.05 -19.99
C LYS A 106 21.53 -3.46 -19.61
N ARG A 107 20.98 -2.87 -18.53
CA ARG A 107 19.60 -3.10 -18.08
C ARG A 107 18.58 -2.26 -18.85
N PHE A 108 18.95 -1.01 -19.13
CA PHE A 108 18.13 0.03 -19.76
C PHE A 108 18.93 0.64 -20.93
N PRO A 109 19.08 -0.10 -22.05
CA PRO A 109 19.91 0.31 -23.18
C PRO A 109 19.38 1.52 -23.96
N HIS A 110 18.08 1.81 -23.88
CA HIS A 110 17.50 3.06 -24.39
C HIS A 110 17.45 4.10 -23.26
N GLY A 111 17.00 3.68 -22.08
CA GLY A 111 17.08 4.47 -20.85
C GLY A 111 15.71 4.92 -20.31
N ILE A 112 15.74 5.62 -19.17
CA ILE A 112 14.53 5.90 -18.40
C ILE A 112 13.54 6.82 -19.14
N ALA A 113 14.00 7.75 -19.98
CA ALA A 113 13.11 8.62 -20.75
C ALA A 113 12.29 7.83 -21.78
N ASP A 114 12.95 7.04 -22.63
CA ASP A 114 12.31 6.21 -23.64
C ASP A 114 11.39 5.13 -23.00
N LEU A 115 11.79 4.57 -21.85
CA LEU A 115 10.95 3.66 -21.08
C LEU A 115 9.71 4.35 -20.47
N ALA A 116 9.83 5.59 -20.00
CA ALA A 116 8.70 6.37 -19.52
C ALA A 116 7.72 6.68 -20.65
N ASP A 117 8.22 7.10 -21.82
CA ASP A 117 7.42 7.31 -23.03
C ASP A 117 6.73 6.00 -23.50
N TYR A 118 7.39 4.84 -23.38
CA TYR A 118 6.75 3.53 -23.64
C TYR A 118 5.59 3.27 -22.68
N VAL A 119 5.79 3.46 -21.38
CA VAL A 119 4.75 3.29 -20.35
C VAL A 119 3.59 4.26 -20.58
N HIS A 120 3.86 5.53 -20.90
CA HIS A 120 2.83 6.50 -21.28
C HIS A 120 2.06 6.09 -22.53
N SER A 121 2.72 5.49 -23.52
CA SER A 121 2.06 4.96 -24.74
C SER A 121 1.00 3.89 -24.46
N ARG A 122 1.07 3.22 -23.30
CA ARG A 122 0.08 2.22 -22.84
C ARG A 122 -1.06 2.79 -22.00
N GLY A 123 -1.08 4.09 -21.77
CA GLY A 123 -2.05 4.75 -20.87
C GLY A 123 -1.76 4.50 -19.39
N LEU A 124 -0.48 4.25 -19.07
CA LEU A 124 0.06 4.08 -17.72
C LEU A 124 0.91 5.31 -17.35
N LEU A 125 1.37 5.35 -16.10
CA LEU A 125 2.17 6.42 -15.49
C LEU A 125 3.50 5.83 -15.01
N PHE A 126 4.61 6.51 -15.25
CA PHE A 126 5.95 5.97 -14.97
C PHE A 126 6.43 6.34 -13.56
N GLY A 127 7.03 5.39 -12.84
CA GLY A 127 7.57 5.60 -11.50
C GLY A 127 9.00 5.12 -11.34
N ILE A 128 9.73 5.75 -10.43
CA ILE A 128 11.16 5.48 -10.17
C ILE A 128 11.47 5.43 -8.67
N TYR A 129 12.61 4.85 -8.32
CA TYR A 129 13.15 4.77 -6.97
C TYR A 129 14.40 5.65 -6.77
N ALA A 130 14.49 6.35 -5.64
CA ALA A 130 15.72 6.98 -5.15
C ALA A 130 15.76 7.02 -3.60
N VAL A 131 16.77 7.67 -3.03
CA VAL A 131 17.04 7.75 -1.57
C VAL A 131 17.69 9.09 -1.22
N PRO A 132 17.51 9.64 -0.01
CA PRO A 132 18.18 10.87 0.41
C PRO A 132 19.64 10.67 0.85
N GLY A 133 20.04 9.45 1.20
CA GLY A 133 21.41 9.13 1.59
C GLY A 133 22.38 9.08 0.40
N SER A 134 23.63 8.70 0.66
CA SER A 134 24.65 8.50 -0.38
C SER A 134 24.51 7.18 -1.14
N ARG A 135 23.79 6.20 -0.56
CA ARG A 135 23.66 4.82 -1.05
C ARG A 135 22.23 4.30 -0.99
N THR A 136 21.86 3.46 -1.95
CA THR A 136 20.56 2.79 -1.98
C THR A 136 20.51 1.53 -1.11
N CYS A 137 19.33 0.93 -0.95
CA CYS A 137 19.14 -0.22 -0.08
C CYS A 137 19.84 -1.47 -0.62
N ALA A 138 19.86 -1.66 -1.94
CA ALA A 138 20.57 -2.75 -2.57
C ALA A 138 22.10 -2.60 -2.49
N MET A 139 22.64 -1.37 -2.46
CA MET A 139 24.06 -1.14 -2.15
C MET A 139 24.41 -1.55 -0.71
N ALA A 140 23.45 -1.47 0.22
CA ALA A 140 23.65 -1.86 1.62
C ALA A 140 23.41 -3.36 1.89
N ASN A 141 22.42 -3.95 1.21
CA ASN A 141 21.87 -5.27 1.56
C ASN A 141 22.14 -6.36 0.49
N ASP A 142 21.94 -6.03 -0.79
CA ASP A 142 22.02 -6.97 -1.92
C ASP A 142 23.36 -6.82 -2.73
N ALA A 143 24.34 -6.12 -2.15
CA ALA A 143 25.69 -5.87 -2.69
C ALA A 143 25.75 -5.24 -4.10
N TYR A 144 24.81 -4.34 -4.42
CA TYR A 144 24.78 -3.67 -5.73
C TYR A 144 26.06 -2.85 -5.99
N PRO A 145 26.79 -3.09 -7.10
CA PRO A 145 28.15 -2.58 -7.30
C PRO A 145 28.18 -1.13 -7.86
N ALA A 146 27.54 -0.21 -7.15
CA ALA A 146 27.49 1.22 -7.48
C ALA A 146 28.17 2.09 -6.40
N SER A 147 28.30 3.39 -6.66
CA SER A 147 28.78 4.38 -5.69
C SER A 147 28.22 5.77 -5.97
N GLY A 148 27.78 6.47 -4.91
CA GLY A 148 27.29 7.85 -4.98
C GLY A 148 25.97 8.03 -5.77
N ILE A 149 25.18 6.97 -5.92
CA ILE A 149 23.91 6.99 -6.69
C ILE A 149 22.67 7.34 -5.85
N GLY A 150 22.82 7.54 -4.53
CA GLY A 150 21.80 8.21 -3.73
C GLY A 150 21.80 9.73 -3.95
N SER A 151 20.72 10.42 -3.56
CA SER A 151 20.47 11.82 -3.91
C SER A 151 21.10 12.86 -2.97
N LEU A 152 21.87 12.45 -1.95
CA LEU A 152 22.52 13.35 -1.00
C LEU A 152 23.34 14.46 -1.69
N GLY A 153 22.94 15.72 -1.52
CA GLY A 153 23.58 16.88 -2.14
C GLY A 153 23.30 17.06 -3.63
N HIS A 154 22.54 16.16 -4.24
CA HIS A 154 22.10 16.17 -5.64
C HIS A 154 20.57 16.28 -5.77
N GLU A 155 19.82 16.55 -4.70
CA GLU A 155 18.35 16.42 -4.68
C GLU A 155 17.68 17.28 -5.74
N ARG A 156 18.22 18.48 -5.98
CA ARG A 156 17.79 19.39 -7.07
C ARG A 156 18.02 18.78 -8.45
N GLN A 157 19.22 18.27 -8.69
CA GLN A 157 19.66 17.72 -9.97
C GLN A 157 18.89 16.45 -10.31
N ASP A 158 18.60 15.62 -9.30
CA ASP A 158 17.85 14.38 -9.43
C ASP A 158 16.37 14.66 -9.67
N ALA A 159 15.75 15.56 -8.90
CA ALA A 159 14.36 16.00 -9.14
C ALA A 159 14.18 16.56 -10.56
N GLU A 160 15.09 17.42 -11.02
CA GLU A 160 15.06 17.91 -12.41
C GLU A 160 15.33 16.81 -13.45
N THR A 161 16.10 15.78 -13.11
CA THR A 161 16.34 14.62 -13.98
C THR A 161 15.07 13.77 -14.12
N PHE A 162 14.39 13.46 -13.01
CA PHE A 162 13.10 12.78 -13.01
C PHE A 162 12.04 13.58 -13.79
N GLY A 163 12.00 14.91 -13.61
CA GLY A 163 11.13 15.80 -14.38
C GLY A 163 11.43 15.81 -15.89
N ARG A 164 12.70 15.74 -16.29
CA ARG A 164 13.12 15.62 -17.71
C ARG A 164 12.80 14.26 -18.33
N TRP A 165 12.87 13.18 -17.54
CA TRP A 165 12.52 11.83 -17.98
C TRP A 165 11.03 11.51 -17.93
N GLY A 166 10.16 12.49 -17.65
CA GLY A 166 8.71 12.25 -17.64
C GLY A 166 8.21 11.39 -16.47
N VAL A 167 8.94 11.28 -15.36
CA VAL A 167 8.48 10.54 -14.17
C VAL A 167 7.17 11.12 -13.63
N ASP A 168 6.25 10.27 -13.21
CA ASP A 168 4.97 10.60 -12.54
C ASP A 168 4.98 10.25 -11.04
N TYR A 169 5.84 9.31 -10.61
CA TYR A 169 5.87 8.77 -9.24
C TYR A 169 7.32 8.57 -8.76
N LEU A 170 7.63 9.00 -7.53
CA LEU A 170 8.92 8.74 -6.88
C LEU A 170 8.69 7.97 -5.57
N LYS A 171 9.18 6.73 -5.51
CA LYS A 171 9.46 6.04 -4.24
C LYS A 171 10.79 6.58 -3.71
N TYR A 172 10.80 7.03 -2.47
CA TYR A 172 11.99 7.62 -1.84
C TYR A 172 12.25 6.96 -0.49
N ASP A 173 13.30 6.16 -0.41
CA ASP A 173 13.51 5.16 0.65
C ASP A 173 14.68 5.53 1.59
N TRP A 174 14.78 4.91 2.78
CA TRP A 174 15.65 5.42 3.85
C TRP A 174 17.05 4.81 3.89
N CYS A 175 17.17 3.49 3.74
CA CYS A 175 18.43 2.76 3.54
C CYS A 175 19.56 3.05 4.56
N ASN A 176 19.16 3.43 5.78
CA ASN A 176 20.02 3.74 6.94
C ASN A 176 20.79 5.08 6.87
N ALA A 177 20.30 6.08 6.12
CA ALA A 177 20.97 7.37 5.92
C ALA A 177 21.24 8.17 7.21
N ASP A 178 20.55 7.88 8.33
CA ASP A 178 20.87 8.38 9.67
C ASP A 178 22.22 7.86 10.18
N THR A 179 22.45 6.56 10.02
CA THR A 179 23.68 5.89 10.52
C THR A 179 24.87 6.01 9.57
N VAL A 180 24.61 6.29 8.29
CA VAL A 180 25.62 6.34 7.21
C VAL A 180 26.04 7.78 6.93
N ASP A 181 25.06 8.66 6.73
CA ASP A 181 25.24 10.02 6.23
C ASP A 181 24.91 11.09 7.30
N GLY A 182 24.40 10.69 8.47
CA GLY A 182 24.03 11.57 9.57
C GLY A 182 22.72 12.32 9.38
N LEU A 183 21.86 11.90 8.45
CA LEU A 183 20.64 12.63 8.09
C LEU A 183 19.51 12.45 9.13
N ASP A 184 18.79 13.55 9.40
CA ASP A 184 17.45 13.46 9.99
C ASP A 184 16.44 13.00 8.93
N ARG A 185 15.55 12.08 9.32
CA ARG A 185 14.52 11.50 8.44
C ARG A 185 13.64 12.58 7.86
N ARG A 186 13.00 13.37 8.72
CA ARG A 186 12.00 14.34 8.28
C ARG A 186 12.61 15.42 7.40
N ALA A 187 13.73 16.01 7.80
CA ALA A 187 14.41 17.05 7.03
C ALA A 187 14.83 16.56 5.63
N ALA A 188 15.26 15.30 5.51
CA ALA A 188 15.63 14.69 4.24
C ALA A 188 14.44 14.49 3.28
N PHE A 189 13.27 14.07 3.80
CA PHE A 189 12.04 13.97 3.00
C PHE A 189 11.46 15.35 2.66
N GLU A 190 11.51 16.31 3.59
CA GLU A 190 11.09 17.70 3.34
C GLU A 190 11.97 18.39 2.29
N LYS A 191 13.28 18.10 2.25
CA LYS A 191 14.20 18.60 1.22
C LYS A 191 13.83 18.12 -0.19
N MET A 192 13.61 16.83 -0.41
CA MET A 192 13.25 16.32 -1.74
C MET A 192 11.83 16.75 -2.15
N ARG A 193 10.87 16.81 -1.21
CA ARG A 193 9.55 17.43 -1.44
C ARG A 193 9.68 18.83 -2.04
N ASP A 194 10.53 19.68 -1.47
CA ASP A 194 10.66 21.08 -1.90
C ASP A 194 11.27 21.21 -3.30
N GLU A 195 12.15 20.29 -3.70
CA GLU A 195 12.69 20.26 -5.06
C GLU A 195 11.67 19.75 -6.08
N LEU A 196 10.89 18.71 -5.75
CA LEU A 196 9.77 18.22 -6.56
C LEU A 196 8.67 19.28 -6.74
N ALA A 197 8.36 20.04 -5.68
CA ALA A 197 7.37 21.12 -5.72
C ALA A 197 7.79 22.30 -6.60
N ALA A 198 9.07 22.40 -6.95
CA ALA A 198 9.64 23.40 -7.86
C ALA A 198 9.82 22.88 -9.30
N LEU A 199 9.23 21.72 -9.65
CA LEU A 199 9.15 21.21 -11.02
C LEU A 199 7.84 21.66 -11.71
N PRO A 200 7.84 21.86 -13.05
CA PRO A 200 6.61 22.14 -13.79
C PRO A 200 5.72 20.91 -13.99
N ARG A 201 6.28 19.70 -13.81
CA ARG A 201 5.58 18.42 -13.82
C ARG A 201 5.41 17.94 -12.37
N PRO A 202 4.19 17.83 -11.83
CA PRO A 202 3.98 17.33 -10.48
C PRO A 202 4.24 15.81 -10.45
N ILE A 203 4.88 15.34 -9.38
CA ILE A 203 5.24 13.93 -9.17
C ILE A 203 4.60 13.44 -7.86
N VAL A 204 4.01 12.25 -7.88
CA VAL A 204 3.50 11.57 -6.68
C VAL A 204 4.69 11.21 -5.80
N TYR A 205 4.76 11.75 -4.59
CA TYR A 205 5.88 11.52 -3.69
C TYR A 205 5.52 10.49 -2.62
N ALA A 206 6.14 9.32 -2.66
CA ALA A 206 5.89 8.21 -1.75
C ALA A 206 7.16 7.92 -0.94
N ILE A 207 7.11 8.08 0.38
CA ILE A 207 8.30 7.98 1.24
C ILE A 207 8.34 6.67 2.03
N SER A 208 9.55 6.16 2.25
CA SER A 208 9.80 4.96 3.05
C SER A 208 10.88 5.21 4.08
N GLU A 209 10.52 5.14 5.36
CA GLU A 209 11.45 5.01 6.49
C GLU A 209 11.01 3.91 7.48
N TYR A 210 10.19 2.99 6.97
CA TYR A 210 9.75 1.75 7.63
C TYR A 210 8.86 1.92 8.87
N GLY A 211 8.29 3.11 9.10
CA GLY A 211 7.46 3.44 10.25
C GLY A 211 8.24 3.93 11.48
N VAL A 212 9.58 3.96 11.42
CA VAL A 212 10.48 4.10 12.59
C VAL A 212 10.26 5.40 13.36
N SER A 213 10.02 6.51 12.66
CA SER A 213 9.75 7.84 13.24
C SER A 213 8.26 8.20 13.27
N SER A 214 7.37 7.20 13.19
CA SER A 214 5.91 7.38 13.20
C SER A 214 5.42 8.39 12.14
N PRO A 215 5.69 8.15 10.83
CA PRO A 215 5.46 9.11 9.76
C PRO A 215 3.99 9.55 9.63
N TRP A 216 3.04 8.72 10.04
CA TRP A 216 1.62 9.08 10.18
C TRP A 216 1.33 10.28 11.09
N THR A 217 2.32 10.76 11.87
CA THR A 217 2.24 11.98 12.69
C THR A 217 2.75 13.25 12.00
N TRP A 218 3.59 13.14 10.96
CA TRP A 218 4.29 14.30 10.37
C TRP A 218 4.38 14.32 8.84
N ALA A 219 4.21 13.19 8.15
CA ALA A 219 4.45 13.05 6.71
C ALA A 219 3.32 13.57 5.81
N ARG A 220 2.12 13.82 6.34
CA ARG A 220 0.97 14.30 5.55
C ARG A 220 1.19 15.62 4.78
N PRO A 221 1.81 16.67 5.35
CA PRO A 221 2.26 17.86 4.59
C PRO A 221 3.60 17.66 3.86
N VAL A 222 4.13 16.43 3.79
CA VAL A 222 5.43 16.11 3.19
C VAL A 222 5.29 15.25 1.93
N ALA A 223 4.44 14.22 1.98
CA ALA A 223 4.36 13.17 0.97
C ALA A 223 2.90 12.73 0.70
N ASN A 224 2.67 12.13 -0.47
CA ASN A 224 1.39 11.56 -0.88
C ASN A 224 1.14 10.15 -0.34
N SER A 225 2.18 9.42 0.04
CA SER A 225 2.09 8.25 0.92
C SER A 225 3.35 8.08 1.75
N TRP A 226 3.25 7.32 2.85
CA TRP A 226 4.38 7.00 3.72
C TRP A 226 4.29 5.57 4.27
N ARG A 227 5.37 4.80 4.12
CA ARG A 227 5.45 3.44 4.67
C ARG A 227 5.33 3.43 6.20
N THR A 228 4.49 2.54 6.71
CA THR A 228 4.13 2.45 8.14
C THR A 228 4.78 1.26 8.85
N THR A 229 5.41 0.36 8.09
CA THR A 229 6.08 -0.86 8.57
C THR A 229 7.35 -1.16 7.79
N ASN A 230 8.17 -2.08 8.32
CA ASN A 230 9.18 -2.82 7.54
C ASN A 230 8.54 -3.57 6.35
N ASP A 231 9.39 -4.04 5.43
CA ASP A 231 8.97 -4.70 4.19
C ASP A 231 8.16 -5.99 4.46
N LEU A 232 7.10 -6.16 3.68
CA LEU A 232 6.18 -7.29 3.78
C LEU A 232 6.69 -8.49 2.98
N VAL A 233 6.81 -9.66 3.63
CA VAL A 233 7.20 -10.91 2.99
C VAL A 233 5.97 -11.68 2.50
N ALA A 234 6.10 -12.45 1.42
CA ALA A 234 5.03 -13.24 0.80
C ALA A 234 4.67 -14.54 1.58
N THR A 235 4.42 -14.42 2.88
CA THR A 235 3.95 -15.49 3.79
C THR A 235 2.81 -14.96 4.66
N TRP A 236 1.89 -15.84 5.06
CA TRP A 236 0.72 -15.43 5.85
C TRP A 236 1.10 -14.79 7.19
N ASP A 237 2.08 -15.36 7.90
CA ASP A 237 2.56 -14.81 9.18
C ASP A 237 3.06 -13.36 9.03
N SER A 238 3.71 -13.03 7.91
CA SER A 238 4.16 -11.66 7.64
C SER A 238 3.00 -10.73 7.27
N VAL A 239 2.02 -11.20 6.50
CA VAL A 239 0.80 -10.45 6.17
C VAL A 239 0.02 -10.13 7.46
N LEU A 240 -0.22 -11.14 8.30
CA LEU A 240 -0.96 -10.99 9.55
C LEU A 240 -0.22 -10.08 10.55
N ALA A 241 1.11 -10.23 10.69
CA ALA A 241 1.90 -9.33 11.53
C ALA A 241 1.86 -7.87 11.04
N THR A 242 1.77 -7.63 9.73
CA THR A 242 1.57 -6.28 9.17
C THR A 242 0.16 -5.76 9.45
N ILE A 243 -0.88 -6.58 9.27
CA ILE A 243 -2.27 -6.27 9.63
C ILE A 243 -2.38 -5.85 11.12
N ASP A 244 -1.74 -6.60 12.02
CA ASP A 244 -1.75 -6.31 13.46
C ASP A 244 -1.10 -4.96 13.79
N GLN A 245 0.00 -4.60 13.11
CA GLN A 245 0.63 -3.27 13.27
C GLN A 245 -0.31 -2.13 12.84
N GLN A 246 -1.11 -2.34 11.80
CA GLN A 246 -2.08 -1.32 11.35
C GLN A 246 -3.18 -1.03 12.38
N ALA A 247 -3.43 -1.91 13.36
CA ALA A 247 -4.45 -1.64 14.38
C ALA A 247 -4.10 -0.43 15.25
N ALA A 248 -2.80 -0.17 15.46
CA ALA A 248 -2.31 1.02 16.16
C ALA A 248 -2.21 2.26 15.24
N VAL A 249 -1.85 2.07 13.97
CA VAL A 249 -1.71 3.18 12.99
C VAL A 249 -3.06 3.68 12.48
N ALA A 250 -4.09 2.82 12.47
CA ALA A 250 -5.43 3.11 11.93
C ALA A 250 -6.10 4.36 12.52
N VAL A 251 -5.76 4.77 13.75
CA VAL A 251 -6.29 6.00 14.38
C VAL A 251 -5.74 7.28 13.76
N HIS A 252 -4.57 7.23 13.12
CA HIS A 252 -3.95 8.33 12.40
C HIS A 252 -4.34 8.26 10.92
N SER A 253 -5.57 8.71 10.62
CA SER A 253 -6.12 8.60 9.27
C SER A 253 -5.25 9.31 8.23
N GLY A 254 -4.90 8.57 7.17
CA GLY A 254 -4.63 9.16 5.87
C GLY A 254 -5.89 9.81 5.28
N GLY A 255 -5.84 10.17 4.01
CA GLY A 255 -6.94 10.79 3.27
C GLY A 255 -6.44 11.48 2.00
N PRO A 256 -7.33 12.05 1.17
CA PRO A 256 -6.96 12.69 -0.09
C PRO A 256 -5.67 13.52 -0.01
N GLY A 257 -4.72 13.18 -0.88
CA GLY A 257 -3.38 13.77 -0.96
C GLY A 257 -2.31 13.19 -0.02
N GLY A 258 -2.60 12.19 0.83
CA GLY A 258 -1.64 11.64 1.79
C GLY A 258 -2.11 10.36 2.52
N TRP A 259 -1.51 9.22 2.21
CA TRP A 259 -1.98 7.88 2.63
C TRP A 259 -0.98 7.09 3.50
N ASN A 260 -1.50 6.30 4.43
CA ASN A 260 -0.71 5.27 5.14
C ASN A 260 -0.40 4.12 4.17
N ASP A 261 0.87 3.72 4.08
CA ASP A 261 1.32 2.63 3.22
C ASP A 261 1.77 1.42 4.07
N PRO A 262 0.99 0.33 4.13
CA PRO A 262 1.36 -0.93 4.79
C PRO A 262 2.22 -1.87 3.92
N ASP A 263 2.82 -1.37 2.83
CA ASP A 263 3.62 -2.06 1.83
C ASP A 263 2.85 -2.83 0.74
N MET A 264 3.58 -3.22 -0.31
CA MET A 264 3.07 -3.81 -1.56
C MET A 264 2.29 -5.12 -1.38
N LEU A 265 1.29 -5.33 -2.24
CA LEU A 265 0.50 -6.55 -2.32
C LEU A 265 1.35 -7.75 -2.74
N GLN A 266 1.17 -8.87 -2.03
CA GLN A 266 1.85 -10.15 -2.26
C GLN A 266 0.93 -11.19 -2.91
N VAL A 267 -0.20 -10.76 -3.49
CA VAL A 267 -1.09 -11.61 -4.29
C VAL A 267 -0.30 -12.17 -5.48
N GLY A 268 -0.42 -13.47 -5.76
CA GLY A 268 0.41 -14.17 -6.76
C GLY A 268 1.85 -14.52 -6.33
N ASN A 269 2.31 -14.11 -5.13
CA ASN A 269 3.68 -14.34 -4.67
C ASN A 269 3.79 -15.37 -3.53
N GLY A 270 4.98 -15.98 -3.44
CA GLY A 270 5.41 -16.77 -2.29
C GLY A 270 4.57 -18.01 -2.02
N THR A 271 3.98 -18.09 -0.81
CA THR A 271 3.20 -19.25 -0.37
C THR A 271 1.76 -18.90 0.03
N LEU A 272 1.25 -17.73 -0.36
CA LEU A 272 -0.12 -17.34 -0.03
C LEU A 272 -1.13 -18.18 -0.83
N SER A 273 -2.09 -18.77 -0.13
CA SER A 273 -3.28 -19.36 -0.73
C SER A 273 -4.26 -18.28 -1.22
N ALA A 274 -5.22 -18.67 -2.06
CA ALA A 274 -6.25 -17.76 -2.57
C ALA A 274 -7.14 -17.13 -1.48
N ASP A 275 -7.28 -17.78 -0.31
CA ASP A 275 -8.01 -17.22 0.83
C ASP A 275 -7.18 -16.15 1.55
N GLU A 276 -5.89 -16.42 1.78
CA GLU A 276 -4.93 -15.49 2.40
C GLU A 276 -4.68 -14.26 1.50
N ALA A 277 -4.59 -14.46 0.18
CA ALA A 277 -4.47 -13.38 -0.80
C ALA A 277 -5.71 -12.47 -0.83
N ARG A 278 -6.91 -13.04 -0.66
CA ARG A 278 -8.16 -12.26 -0.53
C ARG A 278 -8.27 -11.58 0.83
N ALA A 279 -7.82 -12.20 1.90
CA ALA A 279 -7.76 -11.60 3.23
C ALA A 279 -6.82 -10.37 3.25
N HIS A 280 -5.61 -10.54 2.71
CA HIS A 280 -4.62 -9.47 2.44
C HIS A 280 -5.28 -8.29 1.72
N PHE A 281 -5.80 -8.55 0.51
CA PHE A 281 -6.43 -7.51 -0.33
C PHE A 281 -7.63 -6.83 0.35
N SER A 282 -8.46 -7.59 1.08
CA SER A 282 -9.62 -7.06 1.79
C SER A 282 -9.24 -6.06 2.87
N VAL A 283 -8.15 -6.32 3.61
CA VAL A 283 -7.68 -5.42 4.68
C VAL A 283 -7.02 -4.17 4.09
N TRP A 284 -6.20 -4.31 3.05
CA TRP A 284 -5.62 -3.16 2.32
C TRP A 284 -6.71 -2.21 1.81
N ALA A 285 -7.77 -2.74 1.20
CA ALA A 285 -8.88 -1.94 0.68
C ALA A 285 -9.66 -1.20 1.78
N VAL A 286 -9.90 -1.80 2.95
CA VAL A 286 -10.52 -1.03 4.04
C VAL A 286 -9.57 0.02 4.62
N LEU A 287 -8.26 -0.17 4.56
CA LEU A 287 -7.25 0.78 5.05
C LEU A 287 -7.01 2.01 4.15
N ASN A 288 -7.57 2.09 2.93
CA ASN A 288 -7.15 3.06 1.90
C ASN A 288 -5.64 2.93 1.59
N ALA A 289 -5.12 1.70 1.54
CA ALA A 289 -3.71 1.43 1.30
C ALA A 289 -3.36 1.58 -0.20
N PRO A 290 -2.18 2.10 -0.59
CA PRO A 290 -1.72 2.05 -1.97
C PRO A 290 -1.70 0.61 -2.51
N LEU A 291 -2.48 0.33 -3.56
CA LEU A 291 -2.63 -1.02 -4.12
C LEU A 291 -1.55 -1.27 -5.19
N PHE A 292 -0.32 -1.50 -4.75
CA PHE A 292 0.79 -1.89 -5.62
C PHE A 292 0.96 -3.40 -5.69
N ALA A 293 0.77 -4.00 -6.87
CA ALA A 293 1.07 -5.40 -7.12
C ALA A 293 2.59 -5.63 -7.16
N GLY A 294 3.10 -6.52 -6.31
CA GLY A 294 4.51 -6.92 -6.29
C GLY A 294 4.82 -8.22 -7.05
N THR A 295 3.88 -8.75 -7.82
CA THR A 295 4.04 -10.00 -8.59
C THR A 295 4.25 -9.74 -10.08
N ASP A 296 4.49 -10.79 -10.86
CA ASP A 296 4.58 -10.71 -12.32
C ASP A 296 3.17 -10.65 -12.94
N PRO A 297 2.73 -9.48 -13.48
CA PRO A 297 1.38 -9.34 -14.03
C PRO A 297 1.16 -10.22 -15.27
N ALA A 298 2.21 -10.65 -15.97
CA ALA A 298 2.12 -11.56 -17.11
C ALA A 298 2.02 -13.04 -16.69
N LYS A 299 2.19 -13.36 -15.40
CA LYS A 299 2.10 -14.73 -14.85
C LYS A 299 0.98 -14.93 -13.81
N LEU A 300 0.17 -13.91 -13.54
CA LEU A 300 -1.01 -14.01 -12.66
C LEU A 300 -1.92 -15.19 -13.05
N THR A 301 -2.33 -16.00 -12.07
CA THR A 301 -3.40 -16.97 -12.33
C THR A 301 -4.74 -16.23 -12.47
N GLY A 302 -5.74 -16.89 -13.06
CA GLY A 302 -7.10 -16.34 -13.11
C GLY A 302 -7.69 -16.03 -11.73
N THR A 303 -7.22 -16.70 -10.66
CA THR A 303 -7.63 -16.44 -9.28
C THR A 303 -6.97 -15.18 -8.71
N ASP A 304 -5.68 -14.96 -9.01
CA ASP A 304 -4.92 -13.80 -8.56
C ASP A 304 -5.37 -12.54 -9.31
N LEU A 305 -5.54 -12.63 -10.64
CA LEU A 305 -6.10 -11.57 -11.46
C LEU A 305 -7.52 -11.19 -11.00
N ALA A 306 -8.40 -12.17 -10.73
CA ALA A 306 -9.73 -11.89 -10.18
C ALA A 306 -9.71 -11.39 -8.72
N THR A 307 -8.60 -11.53 -8.00
CA THR A 307 -8.41 -10.97 -6.66
C THR A 307 -7.99 -9.50 -6.75
N LEU A 308 -6.98 -9.20 -7.58
CA LEU A 308 -6.50 -7.84 -7.82
C LEU A 308 -7.53 -6.96 -8.55
N ALA A 309 -8.22 -7.50 -9.56
CA ALA A 309 -9.15 -6.75 -10.42
C ALA A 309 -10.60 -6.70 -9.91
N ASN A 310 -10.88 -7.09 -8.66
CA ASN A 310 -12.25 -7.07 -8.13
C ASN A 310 -12.79 -5.63 -8.01
N PRO A 311 -13.79 -5.22 -8.83
CA PRO A 311 -14.23 -3.84 -8.88
C PRO A 311 -14.97 -3.40 -7.62
N GLU A 312 -15.61 -4.31 -6.88
CA GLU A 312 -16.31 -3.97 -5.64
C GLU A 312 -15.34 -3.80 -4.46
N ALA A 313 -14.24 -4.57 -4.45
CA ALA A 313 -13.17 -4.39 -3.46
C ALA A 313 -12.31 -3.14 -3.75
N ILE A 314 -11.97 -2.87 -5.02
CA ILE A 314 -11.31 -1.60 -5.43
C ILE A 314 -12.21 -0.40 -5.11
N ALA A 315 -13.53 -0.51 -5.33
CA ALA A 315 -14.47 0.57 -4.98
C ALA A 315 -14.58 0.81 -3.46
N VAL A 316 -14.23 -0.16 -2.61
CA VAL A 316 -14.03 0.08 -1.17
C VAL A 316 -12.73 0.86 -0.95
N ASP A 317 -11.62 0.48 -1.58
CA ASP A 317 -10.33 1.17 -1.43
C ASP A 317 -10.38 2.64 -1.85
N GLN A 318 -10.94 2.92 -3.03
CA GLN A 318 -10.93 4.25 -3.64
C GLN A 318 -11.99 5.20 -3.02
N ASP A 319 -12.85 4.71 -2.11
CA ASP A 319 -13.72 5.53 -1.27
C ASP A 319 -13.03 5.86 0.07
N PHE A 320 -13.01 7.14 0.44
CA PHE A 320 -12.44 7.60 1.71
C PHE A 320 -13.52 7.85 2.79
N ALA A 321 -14.72 8.30 2.40
CA ALA A 321 -15.85 8.62 3.28
C ALA A 321 -15.57 9.46 4.56
N GLY A 322 -14.39 10.07 4.71
CA GLY A 322 -13.97 10.83 5.89
C GLY A 322 -13.01 10.09 6.85
N GLY A 323 -12.62 8.84 6.58
CA GLY A 323 -11.60 8.15 7.37
C GLY A 323 -11.28 6.73 6.90
N GLN A 324 -10.01 6.35 6.99
CA GLN A 324 -9.54 4.99 6.72
C GLN A 324 -10.17 3.95 7.66
N GLY A 325 -10.11 2.67 7.29
CA GLY A 325 -10.60 1.57 8.12
C GLY A 325 -9.79 1.35 9.39
N ARG A 326 -10.39 0.65 10.35
CA ARG A 326 -9.75 0.23 11.61
C ARG A 326 -10.19 -1.16 12.01
N GLN A 327 -9.47 -1.78 12.95
CA GLN A 327 -9.96 -2.91 13.71
C GLN A 327 -11.14 -2.45 14.60
N LEU A 328 -12.29 -3.09 14.47
CA LEU A 328 -13.51 -2.85 15.25
C LEU A 328 -13.65 -3.81 16.44
N ASP A 329 -13.19 -5.06 16.26
CA ASP A 329 -13.19 -6.12 17.27
C ASP A 329 -12.08 -7.13 16.96
N THR A 330 -11.61 -7.87 17.97
CA THR A 330 -10.53 -8.85 17.84
C THR A 330 -10.60 -9.91 18.94
N GLY A 331 -10.26 -11.15 18.60
CA GLY A 331 -10.31 -12.25 19.55
C GLY A 331 -9.56 -13.51 19.09
N PRO A 332 -9.67 -14.61 19.85
CA PRO A 332 -8.94 -15.84 19.56
C PRO A 332 -9.30 -16.38 18.17
N GLY A 333 -8.38 -16.25 17.21
CA GLY A 333 -8.54 -16.71 15.83
C GLY A 333 -9.45 -15.85 14.96
N TYR A 334 -9.79 -14.60 15.32
CA TYR A 334 -10.51 -13.71 14.41
C TYR A 334 -10.22 -12.22 14.63
N GLN A 335 -10.50 -11.43 13.59
CA GLN A 335 -10.56 -9.98 13.64
C GLN A 335 -11.77 -9.47 12.86
N VAL A 336 -12.25 -8.29 13.23
CA VAL A 336 -13.23 -7.51 12.46
C VAL A 336 -12.60 -6.17 12.14
N TRP A 337 -12.55 -5.79 10.88
CA TRP A 337 -12.16 -4.44 10.44
C TRP A 337 -13.35 -3.72 9.81
N GLY A 338 -13.34 -2.39 9.80
CA GLY A 338 -14.36 -1.64 9.06
C GLY A 338 -14.08 -0.16 8.88
N LYS A 339 -14.73 0.37 7.84
CA LYS A 339 -14.51 1.68 7.21
C LYS A 339 -15.87 2.30 6.85
N PRO A 340 -16.10 3.60 7.06
CA PRO A 340 -17.28 4.28 6.49
C PRO A 340 -17.26 4.22 4.96
N LEU A 341 -18.42 4.35 4.32
CA LEU A 341 -18.56 4.51 2.87
C LEU A 341 -19.44 5.72 2.53
N THR A 342 -19.12 6.35 1.41
CA THR A 342 -19.89 7.46 0.81
C THR A 342 -21.33 7.01 0.57
N GLY A 343 -22.29 7.85 0.98
CA GLY A 343 -23.71 7.47 1.09
C GLY A 343 -24.14 6.92 2.45
N GLY A 344 -23.24 6.89 3.45
CA GLY A 344 -23.57 6.52 4.84
C GLY A 344 -23.59 5.00 5.10
N GLY A 345 -22.93 4.23 4.24
CA GLY A 345 -22.71 2.80 4.43
C GLY A 345 -21.43 2.49 5.21
N PHE A 346 -21.09 1.20 5.28
CA PHE A 346 -19.80 0.72 5.77
C PHE A 346 -19.25 -0.39 4.89
N ALA A 347 -17.92 -0.49 4.79
CA ALA A 347 -17.23 -1.72 4.44
C ALA A 347 -16.79 -2.41 5.74
N VAL A 348 -16.93 -3.73 5.81
CA VAL A 348 -16.55 -4.55 6.97
C VAL A 348 -15.79 -5.77 6.47
N VAL A 349 -14.58 -6.01 6.99
CA VAL A 349 -13.87 -7.28 6.82
C VAL A 349 -14.15 -8.14 8.04
N LEU A 350 -14.67 -9.34 7.82
CA LEU A 350 -14.67 -10.42 8.79
C LEU A 350 -13.49 -11.33 8.44
N LEU A 351 -12.51 -11.45 9.34
CA LEU A 351 -11.27 -12.19 9.10
C LEU A 351 -11.14 -13.35 10.10
N ASN A 352 -10.94 -14.57 9.61
CA ASN A 352 -10.51 -15.70 10.43
C ASN A 352 -8.98 -15.74 10.45
N THR A 353 -8.36 -15.51 11.61
CA THR A 353 -6.90 -15.60 11.80
C THR A 353 -6.46 -16.94 12.37
N GLY A 354 -7.40 -17.86 12.62
CA GLY A 354 -7.14 -19.19 13.17
C GLY A 354 -6.99 -20.29 12.11
N SER A 355 -6.47 -21.44 12.56
CA SER A 355 -6.20 -22.63 11.75
C SER A 355 -7.39 -23.57 11.53
N THR A 356 -8.59 -23.17 11.97
CA THR A 356 -9.85 -23.95 11.83
C THR A 356 -10.96 -23.09 11.24
N THR A 357 -11.92 -23.71 10.54
CA THR A 357 -13.11 -23.01 10.04
C THR A 357 -13.95 -22.45 11.20
N THR A 358 -14.22 -21.14 11.19
CA THR A 358 -14.86 -20.39 12.26
C THR A 358 -15.93 -19.45 11.70
N THR A 359 -17.07 -19.32 12.40
CA THR A 359 -18.05 -18.28 12.10
C THR A 359 -17.64 -16.98 12.79
N VAL A 360 -17.24 -15.99 11.99
CA VAL A 360 -16.93 -14.62 12.46
C VAL A 360 -18.16 -13.75 12.25
N SER A 361 -18.47 -12.86 13.20
CA SER A 361 -19.63 -11.96 13.10
C SER A 361 -19.41 -10.64 13.83
N ALA A 362 -20.06 -9.58 13.36
CA ALA A 362 -20.01 -8.24 13.94
C ALA A 362 -21.42 -7.70 14.22
N SER A 363 -21.56 -6.82 15.22
CA SER A 363 -22.83 -6.17 15.58
C SER A 363 -22.78 -4.67 15.27
N ILE A 364 -22.91 -4.31 13.99
CA ILE A 364 -22.85 -2.91 13.53
C ILE A 364 -24.21 -2.22 13.81
N PRO A 365 -24.28 -1.16 14.64
CA PRO A 365 -25.54 -0.48 14.94
C PRO A 365 -26.20 0.10 13.69
N GLY A 366 -27.52 -0.04 13.56
CA GLY A 366 -28.30 0.45 12.41
C GLY A 366 -29.18 -0.63 11.78
N SER A 367 -29.66 -0.37 10.56
CA SER A 367 -30.43 -1.29 9.73
C SER A 367 -29.76 -1.38 8.36
N TRP A 368 -29.33 -2.58 7.98
CA TRP A 368 -28.36 -2.76 6.89
C TRP A 368 -28.82 -3.82 5.90
N SER A 369 -28.72 -3.51 4.60
CA SER A 369 -28.57 -4.51 3.56
C SER A 369 -27.09 -4.89 3.45
N VAL A 370 -26.79 -6.17 3.61
CA VAL A 370 -25.43 -6.72 3.56
C VAL A 370 -25.21 -7.38 2.21
N ARG A 371 -24.07 -7.08 1.59
CA ARG A 371 -23.60 -7.66 0.32
C ARG A 371 -22.16 -8.13 0.49
N ASP A 372 -21.86 -9.34 0.05
CA ASP A 372 -20.51 -9.90 0.05
C ASP A 372 -19.83 -9.60 -1.29
N LEU A 373 -18.64 -9.00 -1.22
CA LEU A 373 -17.93 -8.43 -2.37
C LEU A 373 -17.01 -9.43 -3.08
N TRP A 374 -16.83 -10.65 -2.54
CA TRP A 374 -16.06 -11.74 -3.18
C TRP A 374 -16.94 -12.76 -3.89
N THR A 375 -18.20 -12.86 -3.49
CA THR A 375 -19.24 -13.68 -4.12
C THR A 375 -20.21 -12.86 -4.99
N HIS A 376 -20.18 -11.53 -4.86
CA HIS A 376 -21.07 -10.58 -5.54
C HIS A 376 -22.56 -10.80 -5.24
N GLN A 377 -22.89 -11.27 -4.03
CA GLN A 377 -24.23 -11.65 -3.60
C GLN A 377 -24.72 -10.85 -2.38
N ASP A 378 -26.02 -10.57 -2.35
CA ASP A 378 -26.67 -9.91 -1.22
C ASP A 378 -27.03 -10.96 -0.15
N THR A 379 -26.38 -10.89 1.01
CA THR A 379 -26.47 -11.88 2.10
C THR A 379 -27.53 -11.54 3.17
N GLY A 380 -28.36 -10.52 2.90
CA GLY A 380 -29.51 -10.16 3.73
C GLY A 380 -29.21 -9.02 4.70
N THR A 381 -29.20 -9.32 6.00
CA THR A 381 -28.98 -8.35 7.10
C THR A 381 -27.86 -8.74 8.07
N ALA A 382 -27.35 -9.98 7.99
CA ALA A 382 -26.41 -10.50 8.96
C ALA A 382 -24.97 -10.17 8.57
N VAL A 383 -24.26 -9.45 9.43
CA VAL A 383 -22.82 -9.18 9.29
C VAL A 383 -22.05 -10.37 9.86
N SER A 384 -22.13 -11.52 9.18
CA SER A 384 -21.59 -12.80 9.64
C SER A 384 -21.21 -13.70 8.47
N ALA A 385 -20.10 -14.42 8.59
CA ALA A 385 -19.62 -15.38 7.60
C ALA A 385 -18.99 -16.61 8.27
N SER A 386 -19.18 -17.79 7.68
CA SER A 386 -18.42 -19.00 8.06
C SER A 386 -17.18 -19.09 7.19
N LEU A 387 -16.02 -18.90 7.80
CA LEU A 387 -14.75 -18.65 7.11
C LEU A 387 -13.79 -19.81 7.32
N ARG A 388 -13.18 -20.28 6.22
CA ARG A 388 -12.05 -21.22 6.25
C ARG A 388 -10.86 -20.60 7.01
N PRO A 389 -9.85 -21.41 7.41
CA PRO A 389 -8.61 -20.87 7.98
C PRO A 389 -8.03 -19.76 7.10
N HIS A 390 -7.63 -18.66 7.72
CA HIS A 390 -7.01 -17.48 7.09
C HIS A 390 -7.86 -16.77 6.01
N ALA A 391 -9.14 -17.15 5.85
CA ALA A 391 -10.05 -16.55 4.89
C ALA A 391 -10.75 -15.31 5.47
N ALA A 392 -11.16 -14.41 4.57
CA ALA A 392 -11.97 -13.24 4.90
C ALA A 392 -13.23 -13.12 4.04
N ALA A 393 -14.28 -12.54 4.62
CA ALA A 393 -15.39 -11.95 3.88
C ALA A 393 -15.27 -10.43 3.92
N LEU A 394 -15.30 -9.78 2.76
CA LEU A 394 -15.41 -8.33 2.63
C LEU A 394 -16.87 -8.01 2.33
N LEU A 395 -17.52 -7.27 3.23
CA LEU A 395 -18.95 -7.00 3.22
C LEU A 395 -19.21 -5.50 3.05
N LYS A 396 -20.13 -5.13 2.15
CA LYS A 396 -20.71 -3.79 2.06
C LYS A 396 -22.06 -3.77 2.78
N LEU A 397 -22.19 -2.82 3.71
CA LEU A 397 -23.41 -2.51 4.44
C LEU A 397 -24.00 -1.23 3.85
N THR A 398 -25.22 -1.31 3.33
CA THR A 398 -25.98 -0.15 2.81
C THR A 398 -27.18 0.12 3.72
N PRO A 399 -27.50 1.38 4.06
CA PRO A 399 -28.68 1.72 4.87
C PRO A 399 -29.99 1.17 4.29
N ARG A 400 -31.00 1.02 5.15
CA ARG A 400 -32.38 0.61 4.82
C ARG A 400 -33.40 1.59 5.34
#